data_AF-A0A950K6S3-F1
#
_entry.id   AF-A0A950K6S3-F1
#
_cell.length_a   1.000
_cell.length_b   1.000
_cell.length_c   1.000
_cell.angle_alpha   90.00
_cell.angle_beta   90.00
_cell.angle_gamma   90.00
#
_symmetry.space_group_name_H-M   'P 1'
#
loop_
_entity.id
_entity.type
_entity.pdbx_description
1 polymer ?
#
loop_
_entity_poly.entity_id
_entity_poly.type
_entity_poly.pdbx_seq_one_letter_code
_entity_poly.pdbx_strand_id
1 'polypeptide(L)'
;MRTAALLLALLPFPLQSDPVERARKDLGPAFSVERVEPGVLFARPSDGSHDAVRDALRKAAKEFRSRVLDAPPQDELLVVLFGGADSYRAYTSKRYGGPVPQTTYYDVPNRRVLLRTEAVAAFGVQSVRTFLLTDSLNGNAMPPWIASALSILDDPDPSATFDHRSALLQEALKRGSFPALRAYLSLDLGSFHRRDVAELHASVALKLAAWLEQRGALKPFFNDYRGSFRKDVGGAAALETVLAAPLDAIEKDFVAHVRKLPWLHRDRFLEQAKKVFGPDPLLQVDEDLRIAVTGNVEARVATQALDGVRRLRDPLIAMLGLRTSGLPVLARLFRDQASFLEYARADAPHRQWLGGYFNYESRWLVLHLEPDAGSLTHEYCHALLEDDVGILPPWLSEGLASLYERYRIEGGLPVGERGSTLRDAKAGLPQNRVDPLATFTGFRGADFYDPDRVRLNYDVARALCLYLQEKGVL
;
A
#
# COMPACT_ATOMS: atom_id res chain seq x y z
N MET A 1 -72.27 -22.21 27.36
CA MET A 1 -70.93 -21.59 27.35
C MET A 1 -69.90 -22.69 27.12
N ARG A 2 -69.44 -22.85 25.87
CA ARG A 2 -68.40 -23.83 25.50
C ARG A 2 -67.22 -23.08 24.90
N THR A 3 -66.07 -23.35 25.48
CA THR A 3 -64.70 -22.97 25.12
C THR A 3 -64.37 -23.38 23.68
N ALA A 4 -63.90 -22.43 22.86
CA ALA A 4 -63.25 -22.71 21.59
C ALA A 4 -61.74 -22.45 21.75
N ALA A 5 -60.97 -23.53 21.86
CA ALA A 5 -59.52 -23.49 21.80
C ALA A 5 -59.10 -23.38 20.33
N LEU A 6 -58.43 -22.27 19.99
CA LEU A 6 -57.84 -22.05 18.66
C LEU A 6 -56.53 -22.85 18.59
N LEU A 7 -56.54 -24.00 17.92
CA LEU A 7 -55.34 -24.71 17.51
C LEU A 7 -54.74 -23.99 16.29
N LEU A 8 -53.76 -23.12 16.52
CA LEU A 8 -52.86 -22.65 15.46
C LEU A 8 -51.97 -23.82 15.05
N ALA A 9 -52.27 -24.43 13.91
CA ALA A 9 -51.41 -25.42 13.28
C ALA A 9 -50.08 -24.75 12.90
N LEU A 10 -48.99 -25.19 13.53
CA LEU A 10 -47.62 -24.93 13.11
C LEU A 10 -47.41 -25.55 11.72
N LEU A 11 -47.68 -24.79 10.66
CA LEU A 11 -47.20 -25.15 9.32
C LEU A 11 -45.67 -25.25 9.38
N PRO A 12 -45.05 -26.34 8.88
CA PRO A 12 -43.61 -26.42 8.82
C PRO A 12 -43.12 -25.25 7.95
N PHE A 13 -42.34 -24.36 8.54
CA PHE A 13 -41.59 -23.36 7.78
C PHE A 13 -40.88 -24.10 6.64
N PRO A 14 -40.95 -23.61 5.39
CA PRO A 14 -40.27 -24.27 4.28
C PRO A 14 -38.80 -24.42 4.66
N LEU A 15 -38.33 -25.67 4.71
CA LEU A 15 -36.92 -25.98 4.95
C LEU A 15 -36.11 -25.14 3.96
N GLN A 16 -35.37 -24.16 4.47
CA GLN A 16 -34.44 -23.39 3.64
C GLN A 16 -33.49 -24.41 3.01
N SER A 17 -33.48 -24.45 1.67
CA SER A 17 -32.60 -25.35 0.92
C SER A 17 -31.15 -25.13 1.32
N ASP A 18 -30.35 -26.21 1.38
CA ASP A 18 -28.95 -26.14 1.79
C ASP A 18 -28.22 -25.06 0.96
N PRO A 19 -27.58 -24.07 1.60
CA PRO A 19 -26.86 -23.02 0.92
C PRO A 19 -25.83 -23.52 -0.11
N VAL A 20 -25.24 -24.70 0.11
CA VAL A 20 -24.35 -25.34 -0.88
C VAL A 20 -25.12 -25.75 -2.13
N GLU A 21 -26.30 -26.37 -1.99
CA GLU A 21 -27.16 -26.74 -3.12
C GLU A 21 -27.67 -25.52 -3.87
N ARG A 22 -28.06 -24.45 -3.16
CA ARG A 22 -28.46 -23.17 -3.78
C ARG A 22 -27.34 -22.60 -4.64
N ALA A 23 -26.13 -22.55 -4.10
CA ALA A 23 -24.96 -22.06 -4.82
C ALA A 23 -24.61 -22.93 -6.03
N ARG A 24 -24.69 -24.26 -5.93
CA ARG A 24 -24.50 -25.19 -7.07
C ARG A 24 -25.54 -24.96 -8.16
N LYS A 25 -26.81 -24.77 -7.79
CA LYS A 25 -27.88 -24.50 -8.75
C LYS A 25 -27.68 -23.17 -9.48
N ASP A 26 -27.20 -22.15 -8.77
CA ASP A 26 -26.92 -20.83 -9.35
C ASP A 26 -25.71 -20.81 -10.29
N LEU A 27 -24.60 -21.45 -9.88
CA LEU A 27 -23.36 -21.45 -10.65
C LEU A 27 -23.35 -22.49 -11.78
N GLY A 28 -24.14 -23.56 -11.65
CA GLY A 28 -24.19 -24.66 -12.60
C GLY A 28 -23.09 -25.71 -12.39
N PRO A 29 -23.09 -26.76 -13.24
CA PRO A 29 -22.25 -27.96 -13.03
C PRO A 29 -20.75 -27.74 -13.24
N ALA A 30 -20.35 -26.61 -13.84
CA ALA A 30 -18.94 -26.25 -14.04
C ALA A 30 -18.22 -25.91 -12.72
N PHE A 31 -18.97 -25.72 -11.63
CA PHE A 31 -18.42 -25.39 -10.32
C PHE A 31 -18.69 -26.50 -9.30
N SER A 32 -17.63 -26.83 -8.55
CA SER A 32 -17.77 -27.52 -7.28
C SER A 32 -17.96 -26.47 -6.18
N VAL A 33 -18.90 -26.70 -5.27
CA VAL A 33 -19.16 -25.84 -4.12
C VAL A 33 -19.04 -26.65 -2.84
N GLU A 34 -18.28 -26.13 -1.89
CA GLU A 34 -18.06 -26.71 -0.57
C GLU A 34 -18.14 -25.65 0.54
N ARG A 35 -18.48 -26.08 1.76
CA ARG A 35 -18.40 -25.24 2.96
C ARG A 35 -16.99 -25.32 3.52
N VAL A 36 -16.30 -24.18 3.60
CA VAL A 36 -14.90 -24.12 4.04
C VAL A 36 -14.80 -23.90 5.55
N GLU A 37 -15.69 -23.04 6.07
CA GLU A 37 -15.91 -22.74 7.48
C GLU A 37 -17.38 -22.33 7.69
N PRO A 38 -17.93 -22.37 8.92
CA PRO A 38 -19.24 -21.80 9.20
C PRO A 38 -19.31 -20.34 8.71
N GLY A 39 -20.27 -20.06 7.83
CA GLY A 39 -20.43 -18.75 7.20
C GLY A 39 -19.67 -18.51 5.89
N VAL A 40 -18.83 -19.45 5.43
CA VAL A 40 -18.03 -19.29 4.20
C VAL A 40 -18.18 -20.51 3.30
N LEU A 41 -18.74 -20.27 2.12
CA LEU A 41 -18.78 -21.21 1.00
C LEU A 41 -17.70 -20.85 -0.01
N PHE A 42 -17.12 -21.88 -0.62
CA PHE A 42 -16.15 -21.74 -1.68
C PHE A 42 -16.62 -22.50 -2.91
N ALA A 43 -16.71 -21.79 -4.02
CA ALA A 43 -16.98 -22.34 -5.33
C ALA A 43 -15.73 -22.25 -6.20
N ARG A 44 -15.39 -23.35 -6.88
CA ARG A 44 -14.21 -23.44 -7.76
C ARG A 44 -14.54 -24.23 -9.03
N PRO A 45 -13.76 -24.06 -10.11
CA PRO A 45 -13.90 -24.88 -11.31
C PRO A 45 -13.74 -26.37 -10.97
N SER A 46 -14.57 -27.21 -11.58
CA SER A 46 -14.59 -28.66 -11.33
C SER A 46 -13.36 -29.40 -11.86
N ASP A 47 -12.55 -28.76 -12.72
CA ASP A 47 -11.45 -29.35 -13.50
C ASP A 47 -10.04 -29.11 -12.91
N GLY A 48 -9.93 -28.60 -11.67
CA GLY A 48 -8.62 -28.36 -11.03
C GLY A 48 -8.60 -28.40 -9.50
N SER A 49 -7.43 -28.72 -8.93
CA SER A 49 -7.20 -28.55 -7.49
C SER A 49 -6.94 -27.08 -7.18
N HIS A 50 -7.66 -26.58 -6.17
CA HIS A 50 -7.50 -25.24 -5.62
C HIS A 50 -7.40 -25.32 -4.09
N ASP A 51 -6.77 -26.39 -3.59
CA ASP A 51 -6.70 -26.70 -2.16
C ASP A 51 -5.98 -25.60 -1.37
N ALA A 52 -4.91 -25.04 -1.93
CA ALA A 52 -4.18 -23.92 -1.32
C ALA A 52 -5.08 -22.69 -1.07
N VAL A 53 -5.98 -22.39 -2.03
CA VAL A 53 -6.96 -21.29 -1.89
C VAL A 53 -7.96 -21.61 -0.79
N ARG A 54 -8.55 -22.80 -0.83
CA ARG A 54 -9.49 -23.27 0.19
C ARG A 54 -8.87 -23.18 1.58
N ASP A 55 -7.64 -23.64 1.73
CA ASP A 55 -6.95 -23.68 3.03
C ASP A 55 -6.57 -22.27 3.51
N ALA A 56 -6.21 -21.36 2.59
CA ALA A 56 -6.01 -19.94 2.92
C ALA A 56 -7.31 -19.27 3.40
N LEU A 57 -8.44 -19.48 2.72
CA LEU A 57 -9.75 -18.96 3.14
C LEU A 57 -10.18 -19.55 4.49
N ARG A 58 -9.96 -20.86 4.69
CA ARG A 58 -10.22 -21.55 5.96
C ARG A 58 -9.42 -20.93 7.10
N LYS A 59 -8.11 -20.79 6.89
CA LYS A 59 -7.19 -20.20 7.86
C LYS A 59 -7.63 -18.77 8.20
N ALA A 60 -7.91 -17.95 7.19
CA ALA A 60 -8.36 -16.57 7.37
C ALA A 60 -9.64 -16.46 8.22
N ALA A 61 -10.65 -17.29 7.94
CA ALA A 61 -11.91 -17.31 8.70
C ALA A 61 -11.72 -17.82 10.14
N LYS A 62 -10.84 -18.81 10.36
CA LYS A 62 -10.50 -19.28 11.71
C LYS A 62 -9.76 -18.22 12.52
N GLU A 63 -8.74 -17.59 11.95
CA GLU A 63 -7.97 -16.52 12.60
C GLU A 63 -8.84 -15.31 12.93
N PHE A 64 -9.74 -14.93 12.00
CA PHE A 64 -10.71 -13.87 12.26
C PHE A 64 -11.58 -14.21 13.48
N ARG A 65 -12.08 -15.44 13.61
CA ARG A 65 -12.93 -15.78 14.74
C ARG A 65 -12.20 -15.88 16.07
N SER A 66 -10.98 -16.41 16.03
CA SER A 66 -10.17 -16.52 17.25
C SER A 66 -9.74 -15.14 17.76
N ARG A 67 -9.35 -14.22 16.87
CA ARG A 67 -8.75 -12.91 17.23
C ARG A 67 -9.70 -11.72 17.20
N VAL A 68 -10.81 -11.79 16.45
CA VAL A 68 -11.71 -10.64 16.20
C VAL A 68 -13.13 -10.90 16.70
N LEU A 69 -13.87 -11.86 16.14
CA LEU A 69 -15.29 -12.08 16.46
C LEU A 69 -15.68 -13.56 16.41
N ASP A 70 -16.16 -14.13 17.52
CA ASP A 70 -16.47 -15.57 17.59
C ASP A 70 -17.82 -15.95 16.94
N ALA A 71 -18.69 -14.96 16.69
CA ALA A 71 -20.01 -15.21 16.12
C ALA A 71 -19.92 -15.54 14.62
N PRO A 72 -20.51 -16.65 14.16
CA PRO A 72 -20.66 -16.89 12.73
C PRO A 72 -21.58 -15.83 12.10
N PRO A 73 -21.40 -15.51 10.81
CA PRO A 73 -22.29 -14.60 10.11
C PRO A 73 -23.71 -15.18 10.03
N GLN A 74 -24.72 -14.32 9.91
CA GLN A 74 -26.12 -14.73 9.79
C GLN A 74 -26.37 -15.49 8.47
N ASP A 75 -25.74 -15.03 7.40
CA ASP A 75 -25.83 -15.59 6.06
C ASP A 75 -24.45 -16.02 5.55
N GLU A 76 -24.37 -16.99 4.64
CA GLU A 76 -23.07 -17.34 4.07
C GLU A 76 -22.50 -16.28 3.11
N LEU A 77 -21.18 -16.17 3.11
CA LEU A 77 -20.39 -15.61 2.03
C LEU A 77 -20.13 -16.70 0.99
N LEU A 78 -20.39 -16.42 -0.29
CA LEU A 78 -19.95 -17.29 -1.37
C LEU A 78 -18.73 -16.69 -2.06
N VAL A 79 -17.57 -17.32 -1.89
CA VAL A 79 -16.35 -16.98 -2.63
C VAL A 79 -16.29 -17.83 -3.89
N VAL A 80 -16.33 -17.20 -5.06
CA VAL A 80 -16.31 -17.87 -6.37
C VAL A 80 -14.98 -17.63 -7.06
N LEU A 81 -14.24 -18.70 -7.30
CA LEU A 81 -12.97 -18.68 -8.00
C LEU A 81 -13.16 -19.00 -9.48
N PHE A 82 -12.58 -18.19 -10.35
CA PHE A 82 -12.56 -18.39 -11.79
C PHE A 82 -11.15 -18.74 -12.25
N GLY A 83 -11.03 -19.82 -13.02
CA GLY A 83 -9.75 -20.33 -13.52
C GLY A 83 -9.03 -19.42 -14.52
N GLY A 84 -9.68 -18.35 -15.00
CA GLY A 84 -9.07 -17.38 -15.89
C GLY A 84 -9.95 -16.17 -16.20
N ALA A 85 -9.39 -15.20 -16.91
CA ALA A 85 -10.07 -13.95 -17.24
C ALA A 85 -11.32 -14.15 -18.11
N ASP A 86 -11.30 -15.14 -19.02
CA ASP A 86 -12.42 -15.39 -19.94
C ASP A 86 -13.64 -15.97 -19.23
N SER A 87 -13.45 -16.95 -18.35
CA SER A 87 -14.56 -17.53 -17.57
C SER A 87 -15.15 -16.51 -16.60
N TYR A 88 -14.31 -15.67 -16.00
CA TYR A 88 -14.74 -14.53 -15.17
C TYR A 88 -15.56 -13.50 -15.97
N ARG A 89 -15.08 -13.06 -17.14
CA ARG A 89 -15.78 -12.11 -18.00
C ARG A 89 -17.09 -12.67 -18.54
N ALA A 90 -17.12 -13.94 -18.90
CA ALA A 90 -18.33 -14.61 -19.38
C ALA A 90 -19.40 -14.67 -18.28
N TYR A 91 -19.01 -15.05 -17.06
CA TYR A 91 -19.91 -15.07 -15.91
C TYR A 91 -20.45 -13.69 -15.57
N THR A 92 -19.56 -12.71 -15.44
CA THR A 92 -19.95 -11.34 -15.06
C THR A 92 -20.82 -10.68 -16.12
N SER A 93 -20.49 -10.83 -17.41
CA SER A 93 -21.32 -10.36 -18.52
C SER A 93 -22.74 -10.95 -18.48
N LYS A 94 -22.85 -12.27 -18.26
CA LYS A 94 -24.14 -12.94 -18.18
C LYS A 94 -24.96 -12.52 -16.96
N ARG A 95 -24.31 -12.38 -15.80
CA ARG A 95 -24.97 -12.12 -14.50
C ARG A 95 -25.35 -10.65 -14.32
N TYR A 96 -24.48 -9.73 -14.74
CA TYR A 96 -24.59 -8.29 -14.46
C TYR A 96 -24.83 -7.43 -15.71
N GLY A 97 -25.00 -8.04 -16.88
CA GLY A 97 -25.27 -7.33 -18.13
C GLY A 97 -24.04 -6.68 -18.77
N GLY A 98 -22.83 -6.99 -18.28
CA GLY A 98 -21.57 -6.49 -18.84
C GLY A 98 -20.35 -7.04 -18.11
N PRO A 99 -19.16 -7.00 -18.73
CA PRO A 99 -17.94 -7.49 -18.10
C PRO A 99 -17.56 -6.58 -16.93
N VAL A 100 -17.18 -7.18 -15.81
CA VAL A 100 -16.56 -6.45 -14.70
C VAL A 100 -15.05 -6.39 -14.97
N PRO A 101 -14.43 -5.20 -15.09
CA PRO A 101 -13.02 -5.10 -15.48
C PRO A 101 -12.05 -5.49 -14.35
N GLN A 102 -12.47 -5.39 -13.09
CA GLN A 102 -11.64 -5.71 -11.93
C GLN A 102 -11.38 -7.22 -11.82
N THR A 103 -10.19 -7.59 -11.33
CA THR A 103 -9.82 -8.98 -11.08
C THR A 103 -10.54 -9.60 -9.87
N THR A 104 -11.15 -8.74 -9.07
CA THR A 104 -11.97 -9.07 -7.92
C THR A 104 -13.23 -8.21 -7.93
N TYR A 105 -14.38 -8.80 -7.65
CA TYR A 105 -15.63 -8.07 -7.56
C TYR A 105 -16.45 -8.55 -6.39
N TYR A 106 -16.99 -7.59 -5.63
CA TYR A 106 -17.86 -7.88 -4.52
C TYR A 106 -19.30 -7.49 -4.87
N ASP A 107 -20.12 -8.52 -5.01
CA ASP A 107 -21.56 -8.41 -5.19
C ASP A 107 -22.21 -8.38 -3.81
N VAL A 108 -22.27 -7.19 -3.22
CA VAL A 108 -22.83 -6.95 -1.87
C VAL A 108 -24.24 -7.53 -1.73
N PRO A 109 -25.19 -7.25 -2.65
CA PRO A 109 -26.57 -7.73 -2.50
C PRO A 109 -26.69 -9.26 -2.49
N ASN A 110 -25.84 -9.96 -3.24
CA ASN A 110 -25.87 -11.43 -3.32
C ASN A 110 -24.81 -12.12 -2.45
N ARG A 111 -24.03 -11.36 -1.66
CA ARG A 111 -23.01 -11.88 -0.74
C ARG A 111 -21.96 -12.74 -1.45
N ARG A 112 -21.49 -12.27 -2.61
CA ARG A 112 -20.51 -13.01 -3.44
C ARG A 112 -19.23 -12.22 -3.64
N VAL A 113 -18.10 -12.90 -3.42
CA VAL A 113 -16.79 -12.41 -3.83
C VAL A 113 -16.35 -13.20 -5.04
N LEU A 114 -16.22 -12.54 -6.18
CA LEU A 114 -15.74 -13.13 -7.42
C LEU A 114 -14.24 -12.88 -7.53
N LEU A 115 -13.45 -13.94 -7.67
CA LEU A 115 -12.00 -13.88 -7.70
C LEU A 115 -11.46 -14.56 -8.95
N ARG A 116 -10.49 -13.94 -9.62
CA ARG A 116 -9.58 -14.64 -10.53
C ARG A 116 -8.48 -15.35 -9.75
N THR A 117 -8.01 -16.50 -10.22
CA THR A 117 -6.95 -17.29 -9.57
C THR A 117 -5.73 -16.47 -9.20
N GLU A 118 -5.31 -15.56 -10.07
CA GLU A 118 -4.15 -14.68 -9.84
C GLU A 118 -4.32 -13.71 -8.65
N ALA A 119 -5.56 -13.39 -8.24
CA ALA A 119 -5.85 -12.37 -7.22
C ALA A 119 -6.11 -12.96 -5.82
N VAL A 120 -6.15 -14.28 -5.69
CA VAL A 120 -6.67 -14.94 -4.47
C VAL A 120 -5.82 -14.67 -3.23
N ALA A 121 -4.49 -14.78 -3.33
CA ALA A 121 -3.62 -14.81 -2.16
C ALA A 121 -3.70 -13.51 -1.33
N ALA A 122 -3.81 -12.37 -1.99
CA ALA A 122 -3.93 -11.07 -1.32
C ALA A 122 -5.39 -10.68 -1.07
N PHE A 123 -6.26 -10.77 -2.08
CA PHE A 123 -7.60 -10.18 -2.00
C PHE A 123 -8.64 -11.14 -1.43
N GLY A 124 -8.53 -12.44 -1.66
CA GLY A 124 -9.51 -13.41 -1.18
C GLY A 124 -9.56 -13.47 0.34
N VAL A 125 -8.39 -13.52 0.99
CA VAL A 125 -8.24 -13.52 2.45
C VAL A 125 -8.83 -12.25 3.07
N GLN A 126 -8.42 -11.08 2.57
CA GLN A 126 -8.89 -9.80 3.10
C GLN A 126 -10.40 -9.59 2.87
N SER A 127 -10.92 -10.05 1.73
CA SER A 127 -12.36 -9.97 1.42
C SER A 127 -13.18 -10.80 2.39
N VAL A 128 -12.75 -12.03 2.71
CA VAL A 128 -13.43 -12.88 3.71
C VAL A 128 -13.50 -12.18 5.05
N ARG A 129 -12.39 -11.64 5.55
CA ARG A 129 -12.32 -10.98 6.87
C ARG A 129 -13.21 -9.73 6.93
N THR A 130 -13.08 -8.87 5.92
CA THR A 130 -13.89 -7.64 5.79
C THR A 130 -15.37 -7.98 5.74
N PHE A 131 -15.73 -9.02 5.02
CA PHE A 131 -17.12 -9.45 4.89
C PHE A 131 -17.67 -10.04 6.18
N LEU A 132 -16.94 -10.95 6.83
CA LEU A 132 -17.38 -11.56 8.08
C LEU A 132 -17.67 -10.48 9.12
N LEU A 133 -16.87 -9.41 9.14
CA LEU A 133 -17.15 -8.24 9.96
C LEU A 133 -18.38 -7.46 9.49
N THR A 134 -18.45 -7.04 8.23
CA THR A 134 -19.60 -6.29 7.67
C THR A 134 -20.94 -7.00 7.90
N ASP A 135 -20.97 -8.32 7.75
CA ASP A 135 -22.17 -9.11 8.05
C ASP A 135 -22.56 -9.02 9.52
N SER A 136 -21.58 -9.15 10.42
CA SER A 136 -21.81 -9.03 11.85
C SER A 136 -22.37 -7.64 12.24
N LEU A 137 -22.14 -6.64 11.38
CA LEU A 137 -22.69 -5.28 11.46
C LEU A 137 -24.05 -5.13 10.74
N ASN A 138 -24.71 -6.22 10.34
CA ASN A 138 -25.96 -6.27 9.57
C ASN A 138 -25.87 -5.56 8.21
N GLY A 139 -24.76 -5.73 7.49
CA GLY A 139 -24.59 -5.20 6.14
C GLY A 139 -24.31 -3.69 6.07
N ASN A 140 -24.08 -3.04 7.21
CA ASN A 140 -23.70 -1.64 7.23
C ASN A 140 -22.26 -1.44 6.76
N ALA A 141 -22.03 -0.35 6.02
CA ALA A 141 -20.70 0.04 5.60
C ALA A 141 -19.82 0.32 6.83
N MET A 142 -18.70 -0.38 6.89
CA MET A 142 -17.72 -0.22 7.95
C MET A 142 -16.84 1.02 7.69
N PRO A 143 -16.43 1.77 8.73
CA PRO A 143 -15.45 2.83 8.59
C PRO A 143 -14.13 2.32 8.02
N PRO A 144 -13.42 3.13 7.21
CA PRO A 144 -12.21 2.69 6.53
C PRO A 144 -11.08 2.30 7.50
N TRP A 145 -11.00 2.94 8.67
CA TRP A 145 -9.98 2.60 9.67
C TRP A 145 -10.18 1.19 10.24
N ILE A 146 -11.42 0.74 10.47
CA ILE A 146 -11.71 -0.61 10.95
C ILE A 146 -11.34 -1.63 9.86
N ALA A 147 -11.65 -1.32 8.58
CA ALA A 147 -11.28 -2.16 7.45
C ALA A 147 -9.76 -2.36 7.39
N SER A 148 -9.01 -1.27 7.56
CA SER A 148 -7.54 -1.28 7.58
C SER A 148 -6.97 -1.96 8.83
N ALA A 149 -7.63 -1.83 9.99
CA ALA A 149 -7.25 -2.50 11.23
C ALA A 149 -7.26 -4.02 11.10
N LEU A 150 -8.16 -4.61 10.30
CA LEU A 150 -8.20 -6.06 10.06
C LEU A 150 -6.94 -6.61 9.39
N SER A 151 -6.15 -5.77 8.72
CA SER A 151 -4.87 -6.18 8.15
C SER A 151 -3.83 -6.57 9.21
N ILE A 152 -4.07 -6.32 10.51
CA ILE A 152 -3.25 -6.88 11.60
C ILE A 152 -3.28 -8.42 11.63
N LEU A 153 -4.30 -9.01 11.03
CA LEU A 153 -4.40 -10.46 10.86
C LEU A 153 -3.49 -10.98 9.75
N ASP A 154 -3.03 -10.11 8.85
CA ASP A 154 -2.04 -10.40 7.81
C ASP A 154 -0.63 -10.03 8.22
N ASP A 155 -0.44 -9.14 9.20
CA ASP A 155 0.85 -8.54 9.51
C ASP A 155 1.87 -9.65 9.81
N PRO A 156 2.78 -9.93 8.86
CA PRO A 156 3.63 -11.08 8.94
C PRO A 156 4.78 -10.70 9.85
N ASP A 157 4.83 -11.39 10.99
CA ASP A 157 6.00 -11.52 11.82
C ASP A 157 6.34 -10.29 12.70
N PRO A 158 6.02 -10.33 14.02
CA PRO A 158 6.54 -9.36 14.98
C PRO A 158 8.08 -9.36 15.08
N SER A 159 8.78 -10.23 14.36
CA SER A 159 10.24 -10.22 14.17
C SER A 159 10.71 -9.36 12.98
N ALA A 160 9.79 -8.70 12.26
CA ALA A 160 10.10 -7.76 11.18
C ALA A 160 11.08 -6.67 11.64
N THR A 161 12.29 -6.74 11.09
CA THR A 161 13.43 -5.86 11.32
C THR A 161 13.16 -4.36 11.17
N PHE A 162 12.29 -4.01 10.23
CA PHE A 162 11.99 -2.64 9.86
C PHE A 162 10.48 -2.51 9.68
N ASP A 163 9.93 -1.56 10.43
CA ASP A 163 8.51 -1.29 10.46
C ASP A 163 8.30 0.14 9.97
N HIS A 164 8.24 0.29 8.63
CA HIS A 164 8.06 1.58 7.96
C HIS A 164 6.85 2.36 8.51
N ARG A 165 5.80 1.65 8.91
CA ARG A 165 4.59 2.23 9.49
C ARG A 165 4.89 2.87 10.84
N SER A 166 5.61 2.16 11.72
CA SER A 166 6.05 2.74 13.01
C SER A 166 6.94 3.97 12.81
N ALA A 167 7.84 3.95 11.84
CA ALA A 167 8.66 5.11 11.52
C ALA A 167 7.82 6.30 11.03
N LEU A 168 6.88 6.04 10.10
CA LEU A 168 5.97 7.04 9.57
C LEU A 168 5.14 7.70 10.70
N LEU A 169 4.60 6.90 11.63
CA LEU A 169 3.86 7.42 12.78
C LEU A 169 4.72 8.26 13.71
N GLN A 170 5.95 7.83 14.01
CA GLN A 170 6.86 8.61 14.86
C GLN A 170 7.26 9.92 14.21
N GLU A 171 7.46 9.93 12.89
CA GLU A 171 7.76 11.14 12.16
C GLU A 171 6.58 12.11 12.16
N ALA A 172 5.36 11.60 11.95
CA ALA A 172 4.14 12.41 12.08
C ALA A 172 4.01 13.03 13.48
N LEU A 173 4.40 12.31 14.54
CA LEU A 173 4.43 12.85 15.91
C LEU A 173 5.46 13.96 16.08
N LYS A 174 6.68 13.83 15.52
CA LYS A 174 7.71 14.88 15.58
C LYS A 174 7.28 16.15 14.86
N ARG A 175 6.56 16.00 13.74
CA ARG A 175 6.07 17.11 12.91
C ARG A 175 4.77 17.74 13.41
N GLY A 176 4.11 17.12 14.38
CA GLY A 176 2.77 17.54 14.82
C GLY A 176 1.68 17.28 13.78
N SER A 177 1.91 16.37 12.81
CA SER A 177 0.95 15.98 11.78
C SER A 177 0.21 14.67 12.11
N PHE A 178 0.50 14.06 13.26
CA PHE A 178 -0.24 12.90 13.75
C PHE A 178 -1.72 13.27 13.99
N PRO A 179 -2.69 12.54 13.44
CA PRO A 179 -4.09 12.92 13.53
C PRO A 179 -4.62 12.73 14.96
N ALA A 180 -5.44 13.66 15.44
CA ALA A 180 -6.20 13.45 16.67
C ALA A 180 -7.14 12.24 16.49
N LEU A 181 -7.10 11.30 17.42
CA LEU A 181 -7.79 10.02 17.40
C LEU A 181 -9.29 10.22 17.18
N ARG A 182 -9.92 11.19 17.88
CA ARG A 182 -11.36 11.47 17.70
C ARG A 182 -11.72 11.84 16.26
N ALA A 183 -10.93 12.71 15.64
CA ALA A 183 -11.15 13.13 14.25
C ALA A 183 -10.85 11.96 13.29
N TYR A 184 -9.78 11.22 13.55
CA TYR A 184 -9.37 10.06 12.76
C TYR A 184 -10.45 8.96 12.70
N LEU A 185 -11.04 8.60 13.83
CA LEU A 185 -12.11 7.58 13.92
C LEU A 185 -13.39 7.99 13.17
N SER A 186 -13.53 9.28 12.83
CA SER A 186 -14.68 9.85 12.14
C SER A 186 -14.44 10.08 10.64
N LEU A 187 -13.27 9.70 10.10
CA LEU A 187 -12.95 9.89 8.69
C LEU A 187 -13.88 9.05 7.79
N ASP A 188 -14.42 9.68 6.74
CA ASP A 188 -15.05 8.97 5.65
C ASP A 188 -14.02 8.32 4.70
N LEU A 189 -14.50 7.50 3.77
CA LEU A 189 -13.65 6.75 2.84
C LEU A 189 -12.75 7.66 2.00
N GLY A 190 -13.27 8.79 1.52
CA GLY A 190 -12.52 9.72 0.67
C GLY A 190 -11.42 10.44 1.43
N SER A 191 -11.73 10.91 2.63
CA SER A 191 -10.79 11.59 3.54
C SER A 191 -9.72 10.64 4.05
N PHE A 192 -10.07 9.38 4.31
CA PHE A 192 -9.13 8.35 4.71
C PHE A 192 -8.12 8.02 3.59
N HIS A 193 -8.59 7.88 2.34
CA HIS A 193 -7.76 7.53 1.18
C HIS A 193 -7.21 8.73 0.40
N ARG A 194 -7.18 9.92 1.01
CA ARG A 194 -6.49 11.06 0.42
C ARG A 194 -5.03 10.72 0.14
N ARG A 195 -4.57 10.97 -1.09
CA ARG A 195 -3.26 10.53 -1.61
C ARG A 195 -2.07 10.93 -0.73
N ASP A 196 -2.16 12.08 -0.05
CA ASP A 196 -1.08 12.63 0.78
C ASP A 196 -1.01 12.04 2.20
N VAL A 197 -2.06 11.36 2.66
CA VAL A 197 -2.18 10.88 4.05
C VAL A 197 -2.68 9.43 4.17
N ALA A 198 -3.02 8.77 3.06
CA ALA A 198 -3.58 7.41 3.06
C ALA A 198 -2.69 6.40 3.79
N GLU A 199 -1.38 6.43 3.54
CA GLU A 199 -0.42 5.54 4.21
C GLU A 199 -0.28 5.84 5.70
N LEU A 200 -0.30 7.12 6.08
CA LEU A 200 -0.29 7.51 7.49
C LEU A 200 -1.54 6.99 8.18
N HIS A 201 -2.71 7.16 7.57
CA HIS A 201 -3.98 6.69 8.11
C HIS A 201 -4.03 5.17 8.23
N ALA A 202 -3.62 4.42 7.20
CA ALA A 202 -3.54 2.97 7.26
C ALA A 202 -2.57 2.50 8.36
N SER A 203 -1.44 3.19 8.51
CA SER A 203 -0.47 2.92 9.58
C SER A 203 -1.05 3.14 10.98
N VAL A 204 -1.85 4.19 11.18
CA VAL A 204 -2.54 4.44 12.47
C VAL A 204 -3.52 3.30 12.77
N ALA A 205 -4.34 2.88 11.81
CA ALA A 205 -5.31 1.79 12.00
C ALA A 205 -4.62 0.49 12.40
N LEU A 206 -3.57 0.12 11.66
CA LEU A 206 -2.83 -1.11 11.91
C LEU A 206 -2.16 -1.10 13.29
N LYS A 207 -1.48 -0.01 13.66
CA LYS A 207 -0.78 0.07 14.96
C LYS A 207 -1.74 0.23 16.14
N LEU A 208 -2.89 0.85 15.94
CA LEU A 208 -3.95 0.86 16.94
C LEU A 208 -4.48 -0.56 17.18
N ALA A 209 -4.75 -1.32 16.11
CA ALA A 209 -5.19 -2.71 16.21
C ALA A 209 -4.14 -3.62 16.89
N ALA A 210 -2.86 -3.47 16.50
CA ALA A 210 -1.76 -4.19 17.12
C ALA A 210 -1.64 -3.89 18.63
N TRP A 211 -1.78 -2.61 18.99
CA TRP A 211 -1.72 -2.16 20.38
C TRP A 211 -2.89 -2.70 21.21
N LEU A 212 -4.11 -2.72 20.65
CA LEU A 212 -5.26 -3.36 21.27
C LEU A 212 -5.04 -4.87 21.45
N GLU A 213 -4.44 -5.54 20.47
CA GLU A 213 -4.13 -6.97 20.56
C GLU A 213 -3.13 -7.28 21.68
N GLN A 214 -2.04 -6.52 21.77
CA GLN A 214 -1.04 -6.67 22.84
C GLN A 214 -1.66 -6.51 24.24
N ARG A 215 -2.77 -5.79 24.35
CA ARG A 215 -3.53 -5.59 25.60
C ARG A 215 -4.64 -6.63 25.81
N GLY A 216 -4.83 -7.57 24.89
CA GLY A 216 -5.99 -8.47 24.89
C GLY A 216 -7.33 -7.77 24.65
N ALA A 217 -7.30 -6.53 24.18
CA ALA A 217 -8.46 -5.66 23.99
C ALA A 217 -9.05 -5.72 22.57
N LEU A 218 -8.34 -6.29 21.58
CA LEU A 218 -8.82 -6.34 20.19
C LEU A 218 -10.16 -7.08 20.02
N LYS A 219 -10.24 -8.32 20.50
CA LYS A 219 -11.49 -9.12 20.44
C LYS A 219 -12.62 -8.48 21.26
N PRO A 220 -12.41 -8.04 22.52
CA PRO A 220 -13.41 -7.27 23.26
C PRO A 220 -13.89 -6.02 22.52
N PHE A 221 -12.98 -5.25 21.90
CA PHE A 221 -13.32 -4.07 21.12
C PHE A 221 -14.30 -4.41 19.99
N PHE A 222 -13.99 -5.41 19.16
CA PHE A 222 -14.86 -5.79 18.05
C PHE A 222 -16.22 -6.34 18.52
N ASN A 223 -16.24 -7.08 19.63
CA ASN A 223 -17.49 -7.57 20.22
C ASN A 223 -18.40 -6.43 20.67
N ASP A 224 -17.85 -5.43 21.38
CA ASP A 224 -18.60 -4.26 21.82
C ASP A 224 -19.05 -3.40 20.63
N TYR A 225 -18.10 -3.07 19.74
CA TYR A 225 -18.33 -2.31 18.52
C TYR A 225 -19.45 -2.91 17.67
N ARG A 226 -19.49 -4.23 17.50
CA ARG A 226 -20.58 -4.90 16.78
C ARG A 226 -21.94 -4.63 17.42
N GLY A 227 -22.03 -4.65 18.75
CA GLY A 227 -23.26 -4.40 19.49
C GLY A 227 -23.68 -2.92 19.49
N SER A 228 -22.71 -2.01 19.42
CA SER A 228 -22.91 -0.56 19.53
C SER A 228 -22.88 0.19 18.20
N PHE A 229 -22.50 -0.45 17.09
CA PHE A 229 -22.21 0.16 15.78
C PHE A 229 -23.22 1.21 15.31
N ARG A 230 -24.53 0.95 15.43
CA ARG A 230 -25.58 1.89 14.99
C ARG A 230 -25.54 3.24 15.71
N LYS A 231 -25.01 3.27 16.92
CA LYS A 231 -24.86 4.47 17.76
C LYS A 231 -23.42 4.97 17.82
N ASP A 232 -22.46 4.09 17.53
CA ASP A 232 -21.03 4.34 17.55
C ASP A 232 -20.39 3.88 16.24
N VAL A 233 -20.73 4.56 15.14
CA VAL A 233 -20.26 4.18 13.80
C VAL A 233 -18.75 4.16 13.73
N GLY A 234 -18.07 5.09 14.40
CA GLY A 234 -16.60 5.21 14.40
C GLY A 234 -15.88 4.30 15.40
N GLY A 235 -16.58 3.65 16.33
CA GLY A 235 -16.00 2.79 17.36
C GLY A 235 -15.34 3.52 18.54
N ALA A 236 -15.61 4.82 18.72
CA ALA A 236 -15.01 5.60 19.80
C ALA A 236 -15.52 5.17 21.18
N ALA A 237 -16.83 4.98 21.33
CA ALA A 237 -17.42 4.55 22.59
C ALA A 237 -17.03 3.09 22.92
N ALA A 238 -16.87 2.24 21.91
CA ALA A 238 -16.37 0.88 22.07
C ALA A 238 -14.93 0.87 22.60
N LEU A 239 -14.05 1.75 22.10
CA LEU A 239 -12.70 1.92 22.65
C LEU A 239 -12.73 2.38 24.11
N GLU A 240 -13.54 3.40 24.43
CA GLU A 240 -13.67 3.91 25.80
C GLU A 240 -14.17 2.84 26.78
N THR A 241 -15.16 2.05 26.34
CA THR A 241 -15.74 0.96 27.12
C THR A 241 -14.71 -0.14 27.39
N VAL A 242 -14.02 -0.60 26.35
CA VAL A 242 -13.10 -1.74 26.45
C VAL A 242 -11.81 -1.40 27.19
N LEU A 243 -11.30 -0.17 27.02
CA LEU A 243 -10.10 0.30 27.70
C LEU A 243 -10.40 0.98 29.04
N ALA A 244 -11.67 1.12 29.41
CA ALA A 244 -12.15 1.76 30.63
C ALA A 244 -11.52 3.16 30.87
N ALA A 245 -11.38 3.94 29.81
CA ALA A 245 -10.74 5.25 29.83
C ALA A 245 -11.38 6.19 28.79
N PRO A 246 -11.44 7.51 29.03
CA PRO A 246 -11.92 8.45 28.02
C PRO A 246 -10.96 8.50 26.82
N LEU A 247 -11.49 8.82 25.63
CA LEU A 247 -10.74 8.75 24.37
C LEU A 247 -9.47 9.60 24.37
N ASP A 248 -9.48 10.75 25.05
CA ASP A 248 -8.30 11.63 25.14
C ASP A 248 -7.17 10.98 25.96
N ALA A 249 -7.52 10.17 26.98
CA ALA A 249 -6.54 9.40 27.74
C ALA A 249 -6.02 8.21 26.94
N ILE A 250 -6.89 7.56 26.17
CA ILE A 250 -6.53 6.48 25.23
C ILE A 250 -5.56 7.01 24.17
N GLU A 251 -5.85 8.16 23.58
CA GLU A 251 -4.98 8.82 22.60
C GLU A 251 -3.60 9.09 23.20
N LYS A 252 -3.54 9.68 24.39
CA LYS A 252 -2.27 9.97 25.07
C LYS A 252 -1.44 8.70 25.31
N ASP A 253 -2.07 7.61 25.75
CA ASP A 253 -1.43 6.32 25.99
C ASP A 253 -0.97 5.68 24.68
N PHE A 254 -1.80 5.70 23.65
CA PHE A 254 -1.45 5.21 22.31
C PHE A 254 -0.29 5.99 21.69
N VAL A 255 -0.31 7.33 21.76
CA VAL A 255 0.80 8.18 21.31
C VAL A 255 2.09 7.85 22.09
N ALA A 256 2.00 7.62 23.40
CA ALA A 256 3.15 7.19 24.20
C ALA A 256 3.67 5.81 23.78
N HIS A 257 2.79 4.90 23.37
CA HIS A 257 3.17 3.62 22.78
C HIS A 257 3.86 3.79 21.43
N VAL A 258 3.30 4.60 20.51
CA VAL A 258 3.89 4.88 19.19
C VAL A 258 5.31 5.42 19.32
N ARG A 259 5.58 6.32 20.27
CA ARG A 259 6.94 6.84 20.54
C ARG A 259 7.94 5.76 20.98
N LYS A 260 7.45 4.65 21.53
CA LYS A 260 8.28 3.51 21.99
C LYS A 260 8.40 2.41 20.95
N LEU A 261 7.63 2.46 19.86
CA LEU A 261 7.70 1.43 18.82
C LEU A 261 9.11 1.38 18.22
N PRO A 262 9.76 0.20 18.21
CA PRO A 262 10.98 0.04 17.45
C PRO A 262 10.60 0.12 15.96
N TRP A 263 11.12 1.11 15.25
CA TRP A 263 10.92 1.19 13.80
C TRP A 263 12.16 0.75 13.01
N LEU A 264 13.33 0.73 13.67
CA LEU A 264 14.59 0.28 13.11
C LEU A 264 15.31 -0.62 14.14
N HIS A 265 15.30 -1.93 13.92
CA HIS A 265 16.26 -2.80 14.59
C HIS A 265 17.60 -2.65 13.86
N ARG A 266 18.45 -1.72 14.34
CA ARG A 266 19.78 -1.40 13.76
C ARG A 266 20.57 -2.66 13.38
N ASP A 267 20.58 -3.66 14.26
CA ASP A 267 21.34 -4.90 14.10
C ASP A 267 20.76 -5.86 13.05
N ARG A 268 19.54 -5.58 12.56
CA ARG A 268 18.81 -6.48 11.67
C ARG A 268 18.59 -5.92 10.27
N PHE A 269 18.87 -4.63 10.00
CA PHE A 269 18.73 -4.03 8.64
C PHE A 269 19.37 -4.90 7.56
N LEU A 270 20.56 -5.45 7.86
CA LEU A 270 21.28 -6.43 7.04
C LEU A 270 20.49 -7.73 6.81
N GLU A 271 19.82 -8.25 7.82
CA GLU A 271 18.99 -9.45 7.73
C GLU A 271 17.76 -9.22 6.86
N GLN A 272 17.11 -8.05 6.96
CA GLN A 272 15.98 -7.70 6.10
C GLN A 272 16.44 -7.48 4.66
N ALA A 273 17.55 -6.79 4.44
CA ALA A 273 18.13 -6.64 3.12
C ALA A 273 18.36 -8.03 2.50
N LYS A 274 18.98 -8.97 3.24
CA LYS A 274 19.15 -10.37 2.80
C LYS A 274 17.82 -11.09 2.53
N LYS A 275 16.82 -10.94 3.41
CA LYS A 275 15.49 -11.57 3.24
C LYS A 275 14.77 -11.05 2.01
N VAL A 276 14.85 -9.74 1.80
CA VAL A 276 14.21 -9.02 0.69
C VAL A 276 14.89 -9.31 -0.64
N PHE A 277 16.22 -9.31 -0.65
CA PHE A 277 17.00 -9.66 -1.84
C PHE A 277 16.93 -11.16 -2.13
N GLY A 278 16.46 -11.97 -1.18
CA GLY A 278 16.27 -13.40 -1.34
C GLY A 278 17.60 -14.09 -1.59
N PRO A 279 17.77 -14.82 -2.70
CA PRO A 279 19.04 -15.47 -3.02
C PRO A 279 20.12 -14.49 -3.49
N ASP A 280 19.77 -13.25 -3.83
CA ASP A 280 20.74 -12.30 -4.38
C ASP A 280 21.71 -11.83 -3.30
N PRO A 281 23.03 -11.85 -3.57
CA PRO A 281 24.01 -11.43 -2.60
C PRO A 281 23.86 -9.94 -2.29
N LEU A 282 24.05 -9.62 -1.01
CA LEU A 282 24.20 -8.25 -0.55
C LEU A 282 25.57 -7.74 -1.02
N LEU A 283 25.58 -6.71 -1.87
CA LEU A 283 26.81 -6.15 -2.43
C LEU A 283 27.49 -5.18 -1.46
N GLN A 284 26.71 -4.27 -0.88
CA GLN A 284 27.24 -3.22 0.00
C GLN A 284 26.16 -2.72 0.95
N VAL A 285 26.57 -2.33 2.15
CA VAL A 285 25.70 -1.63 3.10
C VAL A 285 26.44 -0.40 3.58
N ASP A 286 25.72 0.72 3.56
CA ASP A 286 26.17 1.98 4.10
C ASP A 286 25.25 2.35 5.27
N GLU A 287 25.76 2.20 6.49
CA GLU A 287 24.99 2.43 7.72
C GLU A 287 24.72 3.93 7.97
N ASP A 288 25.61 4.80 7.51
CA ASP A 288 25.48 6.24 7.66
C ASP A 288 24.38 6.75 6.72
N LEU A 289 24.39 6.32 5.46
CA LEU A 289 23.34 6.59 4.47
C LEU A 289 22.07 5.80 4.72
N ARG A 290 22.15 4.70 5.48
CA ARG A 290 21.09 3.71 5.68
C ARG A 290 20.61 3.10 4.36
N ILE A 291 21.56 2.78 3.49
CA ILE A 291 21.30 2.15 2.19
C ILE A 291 21.90 0.75 2.18
N ALA A 292 21.13 -0.23 1.72
CA ALA A 292 21.62 -1.58 1.43
C ALA A 292 21.48 -1.84 -0.07
N VAL A 293 22.55 -2.34 -0.68
CA VAL A 293 22.69 -2.50 -2.12
C VAL A 293 22.78 -3.97 -2.50
N THR A 294 22.00 -4.36 -3.49
CA THR A 294 22.13 -5.63 -4.22
C THR A 294 22.16 -5.38 -5.73
N GLY A 295 22.36 -6.44 -6.51
CA GLY A 295 22.26 -6.41 -7.97
C GLY A 295 23.43 -7.07 -8.66
N ASN A 296 23.64 -6.74 -9.94
CA ASN A 296 24.66 -7.35 -10.80
C ASN A 296 25.76 -6.37 -11.23
N VAL A 297 25.91 -5.25 -10.50
CA VAL A 297 27.00 -4.28 -10.65
C VAL A 297 28.27 -4.75 -9.95
N GLU A 298 29.43 -4.29 -10.43
CA GLU A 298 30.68 -4.47 -9.69
C GLU A 298 30.65 -3.66 -8.37
N ALA A 299 31.20 -4.24 -7.29
CA ALA A 299 31.22 -3.60 -5.97
C ALA A 299 31.89 -2.21 -5.99
N ARG A 300 32.94 -2.04 -6.80
CA ARG A 300 33.60 -0.74 -6.98
C ARG A 300 32.65 0.32 -7.56
N VAL A 301 31.83 -0.06 -8.54
CA VAL A 301 30.86 0.85 -9.16
C VAL A 301 29.75 1.20 -8.17
N ALA A 302 29.27 0.23 -7.38
CA ALA A 302 28.33 0.50 -6.29
C ALA A 302 28.90 1.47 -5.24
N THR A 303 30.17 1.30 -4.85
CA THR A 303 30.85 2.23 -3.93
C THR A 303 30.94 3.64 -4.52
N GLN A 304 31.29 3.78 -5.79
CA GLN A 304 31.35 5.10 -6.45
C GLN A 304 29.98 5.78 -6.50
N ALA A 305 28.91 5.01 -6.76
CA ALA A 305 27.54 5.53 -6.74
C ALA A 305 27.14 6.00 -5.33
N LEU A 306 27.43 5.20 -4.30
CA LEU A 306 27.17 5.55 -2.89
C LEU A 306 27.97 6.77 -2.43
N ASP A 307 29.22 6.92 -2.88
CA ASP A 307 30.02 8.12 -2.59
C ASP A 307 29.37 9.38 -3.19
N GLY A 308 28.74 9.25 -4.37
CA GLY A 308 27.91 10.29 -4.97
C GLY A 308 26.72 10.66 -4.08
N VAL A 309 26.02 9.68 -3.52
CA VAL A 309 24.92 9.92 -2.57
C VAL A 309 25.43 10.59 -1.28
N ARG A 310 26.54 10.11 -0.72
CA ARG A 310 27.12 10.63 0.52
C ARG A 310 27.52 12.10 0.41
N ARG A 311 28.12 12.48 -0.73
CA ARG A 311 28.47 13.89 -0.99
C ARG A 311 27.25 14.78 -1.23
N LEU A 312 26.13 14.24 -1.72
CA LEU A 312 24.92 15.01 -2.02
C LEU A 312 24.06 15.23 -0.78
N ARG A 313 23.87 14.18 0.04
CA ARG A 313 22.80 14.10 1.05
C ARG A 313 22.77 15.31 1.98
N ASP A 314 23.82 15.52 2.76
CA ASP A 314 23.80 16.55 3.80
C ASP A 314 23.78 17.98 3.22
N PRO A 315 24.54 18.29 2.15
CA PRO A 315 24.41 19.57 1.45
C PRO A 315 23.01 19.84 0.90
N LEU A 316 22.36 18.82 0.31
CA LEU A 316 21.01 18.96 -0.25
C LEU A 316 19.97 19.20 0.86
N ILE A 317 20.06 18.43 1.95
CA ILE A 317 19.23 18.62 3.14
C ILE A 317 19.37 20.05 3.67
N ALA A 318 20.61 20.54 3.82
CA ALA A 318 20.87 21.88 4.33
C ALA A 318 20.34 22.97 3.38
N MET A 319 20.56 22.83 2.07
CA MET A 319 20.16 23.81 1.07
C MET A 319 18.64 23.96 0.99
N LEU A 320 17.90 22.85 0.95
CA LEU A 320 16.44 22.84 0.85
C LEU A 320 15.74 22.93 2.22
N GLY A 321 16.49 22.93 3.33
CA GLY A 321 15.95 22.92 4.68
C GLY A 321 15.13 21.66 4.99
N LEU A 322 15.50 20.51 4.41
CA LEU A 322 14.73 19.27 4.55
C LEU A 322 14.81 18.74 5.99
N ARG A 323 13.68 18.24 6.49
CA ARG A 323 13.61 17.40 7.68
C ARG A 323 13.50 15.96 7.22
N THR A 324 14.59 15.21 7.24
CA THR A 324 14.54 13.81 6.81
C THR A 324 14.14 12.89 7.95
N SER A 325 13.34 11.88 7.65
CA SER A 325 12.93 10.84 8.60
C SER A 325 14.10 9.90 8.96
N GLY A 326 15.14 9.85 8.11
CA GLY A 326 16.26 8.91 8.21
C GLY A 326 15.83 7.47 7.92
N LEU A 327 14.74 7.28 7.17
CA LEU A 327 14.24 5.98 6.79
C LEU A 327 15.25 5.26 5.87
N PRO A 328 15.56 3.97 6.13
CA PRO A 328 16.45 3.22 5.26
C PRO A 328 15.86 3.07 3.85
N VAL A 329 16.75 2.85 2.90
CA VAL A 329 16.41 2.64 1.50
C VAL A 329 17.11 1.37 1.02
N LEU A 330 16.38 0.52 0.29
CA LEU A 330 16.97 -0.64 -0.38
C LEU A 330 17.25 -0.28 -1.83
N ALA A 331 18.42 -0.62 -2.35
CA ALA A 331 18.80 -0.32 -3.71
C ALA A 331 19.16 -1.60 -4.46
N ARG A 332 18.52 -1.81 -5.62
CA ARG A 332 18.84 -2.86 -6.57
C ARG A 332 19.44 -2.21 -7.80
N LEU A 333 20.75 -2.39 -7.97
CA LEU A 333 21.54 -1.73 -9.01
C LEU A 333 21.86 -2.70 -10.14
N PHE A 334 21.52 -2.31 -11.35
CA PHE A 334 21.82 -3.05 -12.56
C PHE A 334 23.01 -2.44 -13.29
N ARG A 335 23.87 -3.30 -13.83
CA ARG A 335 25.05 -2.88 -14.59
C ARG A 335 24.66 -2.17 -15.89
N ASP A 336 23.57 -2.59 -16.51
CA ASP A 336 23.16 -2.16 -17.85
C ASP A 336 21.64 -2.07 -17.96
N GLN A 337 21.16 -1.35 -18.97
CA GLN A 337 19.73 -1.21 -19.23
C GLN A 337 19.06 -2.56 -19.51
N ALA A 338 19.76 -3.50 -20.15
CA ALA A 338 19.19 -4.80 -20.52
C ALA A 338 18.79 -5.63 -19.29
N SER A 339 19.67 -5.72 -18.31
CA SER A 339 19.43 -6.45 -17.06
C SER A 339 18.41 -5.75 -16.15
N PHE A 340 18.36 -4.42 -16.18
CA PHE A 340 17.28 -3.68 -15.53
C PHE A 340 15.92 -4.02 -16.16
N LEU A 341 15.80 -4.01 -17.50
CA LEU A 341 14.55 -4.29 -18.19
C LEU A 341 14.04 -5.71 -17.96
N GLU A 342 14.94 -6.68 -17.88
CA GLU A 342 14.61 -8.07 -17.53
C GLU A 342 13.90 -8.14 -16.17
N TYR A 343 14.45 -7.47 -15.16
CA TYR A 343 13.84 -7.39 -13.84
C TYR A 343 12.54 -6.57 -13.84
N ALA A 344 12.56 -5.38 -14.42
CA ALA A 344 11.44 -4.43 -14.39
C ALA A 344 10.18 -4.99 -15.06
N ARG A 345 10.31 -5.86 -16.08
CA ARG A 345 9.15 -6.55 -16.69
C ARG A 345 8.41 -7.46 -15.72
N ALA A 346 9.12 -8.09 -14.79
CA ALA A 346 8.53 -8.96 -13.77
C ALA A 346 7.99 -8.14 -12.59
N ASP A 347 8.74 -7.13 -12.16
CA ASP A 347 8.44 -6.34 -10.96
C ASP A 347 7.39 -5.24 -11.20
N ALA A 348 7.60 -4.44 -12.25
CA ALA A 348 6.80 -3.25 -12.56
C ALA A 348 6.65 -3.07 -14.09
N PRO A 349 5.83 -3.91 -14.77
CA PRO A 349 5.72 -3.90 -16.24
C PRO A 349 5.25 -2.55 -16.83
N HIS A 350 4.60 -1.72 -16.02
CA HIS A 350 4.16 -0.36 -16.35
C HIS A 350 5.24 0.72 -16.11
N ARG A 351 6.48 0.35 -15.80
CA ARG A 351 7.61 1.28 -15.55
C ARG A 351 8.84 0.97 -16.40
N GLN A 352 8.72 0.05 -17.35
CA GLN A 352 9.82 -0.44 -18.18
C GLN A 352 10.47 0.62 -19.08
N TRP A 353 9.89 1.81 -19.23
CA TRP A 353 10.46 2.91 -20.03
C TRP A 353 11.38 3.85 -19.24
N LEU A 354 11.49 3.67 -17.92
CA LEU A 354 12.35 4.49 -17.05
C LEU A 354 13.78 3.92 -16.97
N GLY A 355 14.77 4.77 -16.67
CA GLY A 355 16.14 4.32 -16.34
C GLY A 355 16.30 3.85 -14.89
N GLY A 356 15.30 4.14 -14.06
CA GLY A 356 15.17 3.74 -12.67
C GLY A 356 13.83 4.18 -12.09
N TYR A 357 13.50 3.71 -10.90
CA TYR A 357 12.39 4.24 -10.12
C TYR A 357 12.60 4.04 -8.63
N PHE A 358 12.10 5.00 -7.86
CA PHE A 358 11.79 4.86 -6.45
C PHE A 358 10.37 4.31 -6.26
N ASN A 359 10.23 3.29 -5.42
CA ASN A 359 8.94 2.80 -4.93
C ASN A 359 8.73 3.31 -3.51
N TYR A 360 7.72 4.17 -3.34
CA TYR A 360 7.38 4.80 -2.06
C TYR A 360 6.97 3.78 -0.99
N GLU A 361 6.19 2.75 -1.35
CA GLU A 361 5.64 1.78 -0.39
C GLU A 361 6.73 0.91 0.21
N SER A 362 7.64 0.43 -0.64
CA SER A 362 8.72 -0.47 -0.23
C SER A 362 10.00 0.28 0.16
N ARG A 363 10.13 1.55 -0.24
CA ARG A 363 11.35 2.36 -0.23
C ARG A 363 12.51 1.70 -0.99
N TRP A 364 12.21 1.21 -2.20
CA TRP A 364 13.19 0.61 -3.08
C TRP A 364 13.60 1.56 -4.18
N LEU A 365 14.90 1.63 -4.43
CA LEU A 365 15.48 2.19 -5.64
C LEU A 365 15.80 1.01 -6.56
N VAL A 366 15.23 1.00 -7.75
CA VAL A 366 15.50 -0.01 -8.77
C VAL A 366 15.98 0.72 -10.02
N LEU A 367 17.24 0.54 -10.42
CA LEU A 367 17.85 1.37 -11.47
C LEU A 367 19.06 0.71 -12.12
N HIS A 368 19.42 1.15 -13.32
CA HIS A 368 20.74 0.85 -13.91
C HIS A 368 21.73 2.01 -13.74
N LEU A 369 23.03 1.69 -13.73
CA LEU A 369 24.13 2.66 -13.57
C LEU A 369 24.83 3.05 -14.90
N GLU A 370 24.28 2.64 -16.05
CA GLU A 370 24.71 3.13 -17.36
C GLU A 370 23.95 4.40 -17.76
N PRO A 371 24.60 5.41 -18.36
CA PRO A 371 26.03 5.48 -18.69
C PRO A 371 26.92 5.92 -17.52
N ASP A 372 26.34 6.40 -16.42
CA ASP A 372 27.08 6.81 -15.23
C ASP A 372 26.30 6.55 -13.93
N ALA A 373 27.03 6.63 -12.81
CA ALA A 373 26.51 6.35 -11.48
C ALA A 373 25.51 7.40 -10.94
N GLY A 374 25.28 8.50 -11.67
CA GLY A 374 24.40 9.61 -11.28
C GLY A 374 22.93 9.21 -11.13
N SER A 375 22.51 8.11 -11.78
CA SER A 375 21.17 7.53 -11.63
C SER A 375 20.83 7.24 -10.15
N LEU A 376 21.81 6.81 -9.33
CA LEU A 376 21.55 6.54 -7.92
C LEU A 376 21.27 7.82 -7.13
N THR A 377 21.99 8.90 -7.42
CA THR A 377 21.73 10.21 -6.81
C THR A 377 20.38 10.79 -7.23
N HIS A 378 19.96 10.57 -8.49
CA HIS A 378 18.63 10.95 -8.98
C HIS A 378 17.53 10.26 -8.17
N GLU A 379 17.55 8.94 -8.09
CA GLU A 379 16.51 8.19 -7.37
C GLU A 379 16.56 8.43 -5.85
N TYR A 380 17.75 8.61 -5.27
CA TYR A 380 17.87 8.94 -3.85
C TYR A 380 17.33 10.35 -3.53
N CYS A 381 17.40 11.29 -4.48
CA CYS A 381 16.78 12.61 -4.33
C CYS A 381 15.27 12.48 -4.11
N HIS A 382 14.59 11.61 -4.86
CA HIS A 382 13.16 11.31 -4.64
C HIS A 382 12.91 10.79 -3.23
N ALA A 383 13.74 9.86 -2.73
CA ALA A 383 13.60 9.34 -1.37
C ALA A 383 13.75 10.41 -0.28
N LEU A 384 14.69 11.36 -0.46
CA LEU A 384 14.89 12.49 0.47
C LEU A 384 13.74 13.50 0.44
N LEU A 385 13.26 13.84 -0.76
CA LEU A 385 12.17 14.81 -0.93
C LEU A 385 10.86 14.22 -0.38
N GLU A 386 10.57 12.97 -0.71
CA GLU A 386 9.35 12.33 -0.22
C GLU A 386 9.34 12.20 1.31
N ASP A 387 10.51 11.99 1.92
CA ASP A 387 10.66 11.94 3.39
C ASP A 387 10.21 13.21 4.10
N ASP A 388 10.28 14.38 3.45
CA ASP A 388 9.90 15.65 4.07
C ASP A 388 8.66 16.30 3.46
N VAL A 389 8.66 16.50 2.14
CA VAL A 389 7.68 17.31 1.44
C VAL A 389 6.60 16.47 0.74
N GLY A 390 6.70 15.14 0.81
CA GLY A 390 5.76 14.20 0.21
C GLY A 390 5.80 14.23 -1.32
N ILE A 391 4.64 13.99 -1.95
CA ILE A 391 4.54 13.91 -3.42
C ILE A 391 4.56 15.32 -4.02
N LEU A 392 5.66 15.68 -4.65
CA LEU A 392 5.81 16.94 -5.38
C LEU A 392 5.13 16.90 -6.76
N PRO A 393 4.79 18.06 -7.34
CA PRO A 393 4.44 18.15 -8.76
C PRO A 393 5.54 17.53 -9.64
N PRO A 394 5.19 16.80 -10.72
CA PRO A 394 6.18 16.08 -11.53
C PRO A 394 7.36 16.93 -12.00
N TRP A 395 7.11 18.17 -12.42
CA TRP A 395 8.17 19.09 -12.87
C TRP A 395 9.19 19.41 -11.77
N LEU A 396 8.75 19.50 -10.50
CA LEU A 396 9.64 19.85 -9.39
C LEU A 396 10.35 18.61 -8.86
N SER A 397 9.64 17.49 -8.75
CA SER A 397 10.22 16.20 -8.32
C SER A 397 11.34 15.77 -9.28
N GLU A 398 11.03 15.64 -10.57
CA GLU A 398 12.01 15.21 -11.57
C GLU A 398 13.04 16.31 -11.86
N GLY A 399 12.64 17.59 -11.79
CA GLY A 399 13.55 18.70 -11.98
C GLY A 399 14.66 18.75 -10.93
N LEU A 400 14.34 18.54 -9.65
CA LEU A 400 15.32 18.46 -8.56
C LEU A 400 16.18 17.20 -8.66
N ALA A 401 15.57 16.04 -8.91
CA ALA A 401 16.29 14.79 -9.06
C ALA A 401 17.29 14.86 -10.24
N SER A 402 16.85 15.34 -11.39
CA SER A 402 17.70 15.53 -12.56
C SER A 402 18.74 16.62 -12.37
N LEU A 403 18.46 17.70 -11.62
CA LEU A 403 19.45 18.73 -11.31
C LEU A 403 20.66 18.15 -10.56
N TYR A 404 20.41 17.23 -9.62
CA TYR A 404 21.45 16.63 -8.77
C TYR A 404 21.93 15.25 -9.22
N GLU A 405 21.48 14.77 -10.38
CA GLU A 405 22.07 13.60 -11.05
C GLU A 405 23.55 13.85 -11.40
N ARG A 406 23.88 15.10 -11.79
CA ARG A 406 25.26 15.56 -11.99
C ARG A 406 25.44 16.92 -11.32
N TYR A 407 26.27 16.94 -10.29
CA TYR A 407 26.46 18.11 -9.44
C TYR A 407 27.92 18.22 -8.97
N ARG A 408 28.26 19.41 -8.50
CA ARG A 408 29.49 19.70 -7.76
C ARG A 408 29.17 20.35 -6.41
N ILE A 409 30.11 20.32 -5.48
CA ILE A 409 29.99 21.05 -4.22
C ILE A 409 30.70 22.39 -4.34
N GLU A 410 29.98 23.47 -4.07
CA GLU A 410 30.50 24.84 -4.02
C GLU A 410 30.04 25.53 -2.75
N GLY A 411 30.97 26.07 -1.97
CA GLY A 411 30.63 26.74 -0.71
C GLY A 411 29.88 25.84 0.28
N GLY A 412 30.01 24.52 0.17
CA GLY A 412 29.29 23.54 0.99
C GLY A 412 27.88 23.19 0.49
N LEU A 413 27.43 23.74 -0.63
CA LEU A 413 26.12 23.46 -1.23
C LEU A 413 26.25 22.67 -2.54
N PRO A 414 25.27 21.83 -2.91
CA PRO A 414 25.28 21.14 -4.18
C PRO A 414 24.82 22.09 -5.30
N VAL A 415 25.59 22.17 -6.37
CA VAL A 415 25.29 22.99 -7.55
C VAL A 415 25.21 22.07 -8.78
N GLY A 416 24.09 22.16 -9.50
CA GLY A 416 23.86 21.34 -10.68
C GLY A 416 24.79 21.71 -11.84
N GLU A 417 25.24 20.72 -12.60
CA GLU A 417 26.12 20.96 -13.75
C GLU A 417 25.37 21.55 -14.95
N ARG A 418 25.93 22.61 -15.55
CA ARG A 418 25.35 23.36 -16.69
C ARG A 418 25.46 22.65 -18.05
N GLY A 419 26.24 21.57 -18.14
CA GLY A 419 26.76 21.05 -19.41
C GLY A 419 26.03 19.85 -20.04
N SER A 420 25.33 19.02 -19.27
CA SER A 420 25.13 17.61 -19.69
C SER A 420 23.82 17.28 -20.40
N THR A 421 22.73 18.02 -20.24
CA THR A 421 21.40 17.37 -20.32
C THR A 421 20.24 18.31 -20.65
N LEU A 422 20.46 19.35 -21.48
CA LEU A 422 19.38 20.20 -21.99
C LEU A 422 19.18 20.02 -23.50
N ARG A 423 19.46 18.82 -24.03
CA ARG A 423 19.51 18.55 -25.47
C ARG A 423 18.13 18.69 -26.10
N ASP A 424 17.14 18.03 -25.52
CA ASP A 424 15.77 17.98 -26.03
C ASP A 424 15.09 19.32 -25.81
N ALA A 425 15.32 19.99 -24.66
CA ALA A 425 14.85 21.36 -24.46
C ALA A 425 15.43 22.35 -25.49
N LYS A 426 16.75 22.31 -25.73
CA LYS A 426 17.40 23.17 -26.75
C LYS A 426 16.90 22.88 -28.16
N ALA A 427 16.63 21.62 -28.50
CA ALA A 427 16.08 21.23 -29.80
C ALA A 427 14.59 21.59 -29.95
N GLY A 428 13.82 21.49 -28.87
CA GLY A 428 12.38 21.75 -28.85
C GLY A 428 12.01 23.23 -28.85
N LEU A 429 12.85 24.10 -28.27
CA LEU A 429 12.61 25.55 -28.20
C LEU A 429 12.43 26.19 -29.60
N PRO A 430 13.33 26.03 -30.58
CA PRO A 430 13.13 26.57 -31.94
C PRO A 430 11.91 25.99 -32.67
N GLN A 431 11.41 24.84 -32.23
CA GLN A 431 10.28 24.13 -32.84
C GLN A 431 8.94 24.46 -32.15
N ASN A 432 8.91 25.38 -31.18
CA ASN A 432 7.75 25.64 -30.33
C ASN A 432 7.17 24.38 -29.67
N ARG A 433 8.03 23.43 -29.29
CA ARG A 433 7.61 22.18 -28.61
C ARG A 433 7.62 22.29 -27.07
N VAL A 434 8.21 23.36 -26.53
CA VAL A 434 8.20 23.66 -25.09
C VAL A 434 6.95 24.44 -24.75
N ASP A 435 6.13 23.91 -23.85
CA ASP A 435 4.93 24.59 -23.39
C ASP A 435 5.25 25.84 -22.57
N PRO A 436 4.36 26.85 -22.54
CA PRO A 436 4.46 27.96 -21.61
C PRO A 436 4.59 27.46 -20.15
N LEU A 437 5.39 28.15 -19.34
CA LEU A 437 5.66 27.72 -17.95
C LEU A 437 4.39 27.51 -17.12
N ALA A 438 3.35 28.35 -17.32
CA ALA A 438 2.07 28.20 -16.63
C ALA A 438 1.38 26.88 -16.95
N THR A 439 1.49 26.41 -18.20
CA THR A 439 0.97 25.11 -18.63
C THR A 439 1.85 23.98 -18.12
N PHE A 440 3.17 24.09 -18.32
CA PHE A 440 4.14 23.05 -17.96
C PHE A 440 4.15 22.74 -16.46
N THR A 441 4.15 23.77 -15.60
CA THR A 441 4.12 23.59 -14.15
C THR A 441 2.78 23.03 -13.63
N GLY A 442 1.74 23.06 -14.47
CA GLY A 442 0.43 22.45 -14.21
C GLY A 442 0.31 20.98 -14.63
N PHE A 443 1.30 20.42 -15.34
CA PHE A 443 1.25 19.03 -15.81
C PHE A 443 1.02 18.02 -14.68
N ARG A 444 0.16 17.05 -14.95
CA ARG A 444 -0.07 15.88 -14.09
C ARG A 444 0.63 14.66 -14.70
N GLY A 445 0.56 13.52 -14.00
CA GLY A 445 1.30 12.32 -14.38
C GLY A 445 1.15 11.92 -15.86
N ALA A 446 -0.08 11.91 -16.39
CA ALA A 446 -0.31 11.55 -17.78
C ALA A 446 0.35 12.53 -18.77
N ASP A 447 0.29 13.83 -18.51
CA ASP A 447 0.84 14.86 -19.40
C ASP A 447 2.37 14.93 -19.29
N PHE A 448 2.91 14.80 -18.08
CA PHE A 448 4.34 14.89 -17.82
C PHE A 448 5.09 13.65 -18.32
N TYR A 449 4.53 12.46 -18.09
CA TYR A 449 5.13 11.18 -18.46
C TYR A 449 4.64 10.66 -19.83
N ASP A 450 4.13 11.55 -20.69
CA ASP A 450 3.81 11.23 -22.08
C ASP A 450 5.06 10.65 -22.77
N PRO A 451 5.03 9.42 -23.31
CA PRO A 451 6.19 8.77 -23.92
C PRO A 451 6.87 9.57 -25.04
N ASP A 452 6.12 10.39 -25.77
CA ASP A 452 6.64 11.21 -26.88
C ASP A 452 7.28 12.52 -26.40
N ARG A 453 7.03 12.91 -25.15
CA ARG A 453 7.44 14.20 -24.58
C ARG A 453 8.28 14.08 -23.31
N VAL A 454 8.34 12.92 -22.66
CA VAL A 454 8.93 12.75 -21.33
C VAL A 454 10.38 13.24 -21.27
N ARG A 455 11.20 12.94 -22.29
CA ARG A 455 12.58 13.44 -22.35
C ARG A 455 12.66 14.96 -22.41
N LEU A 456 11.83 15.59 -23.25
CA LEU A 456 11.72 17.04 -23.32
C LEU A 456 11.25 17.63 -21.98
N ASN A 457 10.27 17.00 -21.34
CA ASN A 457 9.71 17.46 -20.07
C ASN A 457 10.76 17.40 -18.95
N TYR A 458 11.56 16.33 -18.87
CA TYR A 458 12.68 16.22 -17.93
C TYR A 458 13.74 17.32 -18.16
N ASP A 459 14.13 17.56 -19.40
CA ASP A 459 15.09 18.62 -19.73
C ASP A 459 14.56 20.01 -19.32
N VAL A 460 13.28 20.29 -19.59
CA VAL A 460 12.65 21.58 -19.22
C VAL A 460 12.55 21.71 -17.69
N ALA A 461 12.17 20.65 -16.98
CA ALA A 461 12.12 20.60 -15.52
C ALA A 461 13.50 20.87 -14.89
N ARG A 462 14.54 20.21 -15.40
CA ARG A 462 15.93 20.42 -14.97
C ARG A 462 16.39 21.84 -15.26
N ALA A 463 16.12 22.37 -16.46
CA ALA A 463 16.46 23.73 -16.84
C ALA A 463 15.81 24.76 -15.90
N LEU A 464 14.54 24.54 -15.55
CA LEU A 464 13.82 25.41 -14.63
C LEU A 464 14.43 25.36 -13.22
N CYS A 465 14.72 24.18 -12.68
CA CYS A 465 15.35 24.06 -11.36
C CYS A 465 16.77 24.65 -11.34
N LEU A 466 17.55 24.46 -12.40
CA LEU A 466 18.86 25.10 -12.55
C LEU A 466 18.73 26.63 -12.57
N TYR A 467 17.76 27.18 -13.32
CA TYR A 467 17.48 28.61 -13.34
C TYR A 467 17.10 29.14 -11.95
N LEU A 468 16.26 28.43 -11.20
CA LEU A 468 15.89 28.81 -9.83
C LEU A 468 17.12 28.80 -8.89
N GLN A 469 17.98 27.78 -9.01
CA GLN A 469 19.23 27.72 -8.25
C GLN A 469 20.16 28.90 -8.57
N GLU A 470 20.33 29.24 -9.86
CA GLU A 470 21.17 30.36 -10.30
C GLU A 470 20.62 31.73 -9.86
N LYS A 471 19.32 31.82 -9.61
CA LYS A 471 18.67 33.02 -9.06
C LYS A 471 18.68 33.07 -7.54
N GLY A 472 19.13 32.01 -6.86
CA GLY A 472 19.12 31.93 -5.40
C GLY A 472 17.72 31.86 -4.80
N VAL A 473 16.76 31.29 -5.53
CA VAL A 473 15.35 31.14 -5.12
C VAL A 473 14.88 29.68 -5.09
N LEU A 474 15.81 28.75 -5.31
CA LEU A 474 15.62 27.33 -5.01
C LEU A 474 15.96 27.10 -3.54
#